data_AF-L1IA50-F1
#
_entry.id   AF-L1IA50-F1
#
_cell.length_a   1.000
_cell.length_b   1.000
_cell.length_c   1.000
_cell.angle_alpha   90.00
_cell.angle_beta   90.00
_cell.angle_gamma   90.00
#
_symmetry.space_group_name_H-M   'P 1'
#
loop_
_entity.id
_entity.type
_entity.pdbx_description
1 polymer ?
#
loop_
_entity_poly.entity_id
_entity_poly.type
_entity_poly.pdbx_seq_one_letter_code
_entity_poly.pdbx_strand_id
1 'polypeptide(L)'
;MADLSLPSAVSLLQERIERRKAEGQRFPKPANSEEAFRSARFAPNEQVRRSVKASTISRKPEHAGATETARRERERDKSPAKKPNNESFSSLPEENSLREETWKGRPAKDANNPFRIGIPQRVEPPKDLNVPVRNDDGTMVAENEGGGGGGGASVAHGDPSVNRRQASQTKIKDQEMLAFACRRANKPRNEAMAYYNMGVLLDNDKELEKANACYEQYLQASRAVGDVKGEQLALNSMAINFFKLGRYEEAIELSNQHLQIADVAGKFVAHCNLGLAYAAMDELEQSSLNHRQALRYAIVMSSVVGESLACGNLGNVAERKGDMRTSKACLERHLKLSVALKDLKAQLDANLLLGKMANEEGQYEEASSYFENAKKIAQELGDSRAALVCNCKIGMARGNAKFEDMVSSLAEGLEQEGS
;
A
#
# COMPACT_ATOMS: atom_id res chain seq x y z
N MET A 1 2.09 38.57 38.23
CA MET A 1 1.74 37.74 37.06
C MET A 1 2.72 36.59 37.05
N ALA A 2 2.26 35.38 37.36
CA ALA A 2 3.08 34.17 37.35
C ALA A 2 2.78 33.42 36.05
N ASP A 3 3.83 33.15 35.27
CA ASP A 3 3.79 32.39 34.03
C ASP A 3 3.32 30.95 34.29
N LEU A 4 2.18 30.58 33.72
CA LEU A 4 1.71 29.21 33.62
C LEU A 4 2.10 28.65 32.24
N SER A 5 3.35 28.19 32.13
CA SER A 5 3.81 27.37 31.01
C SER A 5 3.35 25.92 31.23
N LEU A 6 2.54 25.40 30.31
CA LEU A 6 2.14 23.98 30.31
C LEU A 6 3.33 23.10 29.86
N PRO A 7 3.65 22.01 30.56
CA PRO A 7 4.76 21.13 30.19
C PRO A 7 4.52 20.39 28.86
N SER A 8 5.57 20.25 28.05
CA SER A 8 5.58 19.49 26.80
C SER A 8 5.29 18.00 27.04
N ALA A 9 4.70 17.31 26.05
CA ALA A 9 4.42 15.87 26.11
C ALA A 9 5.70 15.03 26.38
N VAL A 10 6.87 15.55 25.99
CA VAL A 10 8.17 14.92 26.24
C VAL A 10 8.54 14.95 27.73
N SER A 11 8.30 16.07 28.42
CA SER A 11 8.61 16.20 29.85
C SER A 11 7.69 15.33 30.71
N LEU A 12 6.41 15.22 30.32
CA LEU A 12 5.45 14.32 30.99
C LEU A 12 5.82 12.84 30.82
N LEU A 13 6.42 12.45 29.68
CA LEU A 13 6.90 11.09 29.45
C LEU A 13 8.16 10.78 30.27
N GLN A 14 9.11 11.71 30.34
CA GLN A 14 10.32 11.54 31.17
C GLN A 14 9.97 11.45 32.66
N GLU A 15 9.09 12.31 33.16
CA GLU A 15 8.65 12.27 34.56
C GLU A 15 7.94 10.95 34.91
N ARG A 16 7.20 10.36 33.96
CA ARG A 16 6.53 9.06 34.11
C ARG A 16 7.50 7.88 34.11
N ILE A 17 8.59 7.98 33.34
CA ILE A 17 9.67 6.99 33.29
C ILE A 17 10.46 7.02 34.60
N GLU A 18 10.76 8.21 35.12
CA GLU A 18 11.50 8.34 36.39
C GLU A 18 10.66 7.89 37.60
N ARG A 19 9.37 8.23 37.65
CA ARG A 19 8.45 7.68 38.67
C ARG A 19 8.40 6.15 38.67
N ARG A 20 8.32 5.52 37.49
CA ARG A 20 8.27 4.06 37.39
C ARG A 20 9.60 3.37 37.74
N LYS A 21 10.73 4.04 37.53
CA LYS A 21 12.05 3.56 38.01
C LYS A 21 12.15 3.65 39.54
N ALA A 22 11.60 4.71 40.15
CA ALA A 22 11.54 4.88 41.61
C ALA A 22 10.61 3.85 42.28
N GLU A 23 9.57 3.38 41.59
CA GLU A 23 8.62 2.36 42.08
C GLU A 23 9.14 0.90 41.97
N GLY A 24 10.39 0.67 41.52
CA GLY A 24 11.02 -0.66 41.56
C GLY A 24 10.40 -1.72 40.63
N GLN A 25 9.56 -1.33 39.66
CA GLN A 25 9.00 -2.27 38.68
C GLN A 25 10.08 -2.70 37.66
N ARG A 26 10.50 -3.97 37.70
CA ARG A 26 11.38 -4.57 36.69
C ARG A 26 10.68 -4.63 35.34
N PHE A 27 11.39 -4.23 34.29
CA PHE A 27 10.99 -4.51 32.91
C PHE A 27 10.84 -6.02 32.70
N PRO A 28 9.77 -6.52 32.05
CA PRO A 28 9.72 -7.91 31.63
C PRO A 28 10.86 -8.16 30.65
N LYS A 29 11.60 -9.27 30.84
CA LYS A 29 12.62 -9.72 29.89
C LYS A 29 11.99 -9.86 28.49
N PRO A 30 12.74 -9.57 27.40
CA PRO A 30 12.23 -9.75 26.05
C PRO A 30 11.82 -11.21 25.85
N ALA A 31 10.54 -11.44 25.53
CA ALA A 31 10.00 -12.76 25.25
C ALA A 31 10.66 -13.34 23.99
N ASN A 32 10.85 -14.67 23.97
CA ASN A 32 11.37 -15.38 22.81
C ASN A 32 10.53 -15.05 21.56
N SER A 33 11.17 -14.88 20.41
CA SER A 33 10.54 -14.38 19.17
C SER A 33 9.31 -15.19 18.74
N GLU A 34 9.28 -16.50 19.02
CA GLU A 34 8.11 -17.35 18.76
C GLU A 34 6.89 -16.97 19.61
N GLU A 35 7.09 -16.53 20.85
CA GLU A 35 6.04 -15.98 21.71
C GLU A 35 5.61 -14.58 21.29
N ALA A 36 6.50 -13.75 20.74
CA ALA A 36 6.12 -12.45 20.18
C ALA A 36 5.24 -12.59 18.92
N PHE A 37 5.53 -13.58 18.07
CA PHE A 37 4.71 -13.92 16.91
C PHE A 37 3.39 -14.61 17.31
N ARG A 38 3.40 -15.49 18.33
CA ARG A 38 2.17 -16.07 18.90
C ARG A 38 1.35 -15.01 19.64
N SER A 39 1.96 -14.07 20.36
CA SER A 39 1.25 -13.01 21.09
C SER A 39 0.59 -12.02 20.14
N ALA A 40 1.18 -11.75 18.97
CA ALA A 40 0.52 -10.97 17.92
C ALA A 40 -0.72 -11.69 17.33
N ARG A 41 -0.70 -13.04 17.27
CA ARG A 41 -1.86 -13.87 16.89
C ARG A 41 -2.95 -13.95 17.97
N PHE A 42 -2.57 -13.97 19.25
CA PHE A 42 -3.47 -14.28 20.38
C PHE A 42 -3.78 -13.10 21.31
N ALA A 43 -3.22 -11.91 21.09
CA ALA A 43 -3.53 -10.74 21.91
C ALA A 43 -5.05 -10.44 21.86
N PRO A 44 -5.77 -10.47 23.00
CA PRO A 44 -7.20 -10.23 23.04
C PRO A 44 -7.44 -8.73 22.84
N ASN A 45 -7.60 -8.33 21.59
CA ASN A 45 -7.62 -6.92 21.27
C ASN A 45 -9.04 -6.47 20.95
N GLU A 46 -9.78 -6.26 22.04
CA GLU A 46 -11.20 -5.96 22.08
C GLU A 46 -11.55 -4.70 21.28
N GLN A 47 -10.65 -3.73 21.15
CA GLN A 47 -10.90 -2.49 20.39
C GLN A 47 -11.02 -2.72 18.87
N VAL A 48 -10.18 -3.57 18.26
CA VAL A 48 -10.28 -3.87 16.82
C VAL A 48 -11.47 -4.81 16.54
N ARG A 49 -11.80 -5.71 17.47
CA ARG A 49 -13.05 -6.50 17.39
C ARG A 49 -14.30 -5.63 17.58
N ARG A 50 -14.25 -4.62 18.45
CA ARG A 50 -15.35 -3.66 18.70
C ARG A 50 -15.56 -2.74 17.49
N SER A 51 -14.51 -2.28 16.80
CA SER A 51 -14.66 -1.52 15.56
C SER A 51 -15.30 -2.36 14.45
N VAL A 52 -14.98 -3.66 14.37
CA VAL A 52 -15.61 -4.60 13.41
C VAL A 52 -17.08 -4.87 13.75
N LYS A 53 -17.43 -5.02 15.05
CA LYS A 53 -18.83 -5.19 15.48
C LYS A 53 -19.67 -3.92 15.30
N ALA A 54 -19.07 -2.73 15.46
CA ALA A 54 -19.76 -1.45 15.25
C ALA A 54 -20.12 -1.22 13.76
N SER A 55 -19.30 -1.72 12.83
CA SER A 55 -19.57 -1.62 11.38
C SER A 55 -20.52 -2.69 10.83
N THR A 56 -20.89 -3.71 11.61
CA THR A 56 -21.82 -4.79 11.18
C THR A 56 -23.26 -4.62 11.66
N ILE A 57 -23.58 -3.59 12.44
CA ILE A 57 -24.97 -3.33 12.88
C ILE A 57 -25.64 -2.43 11.84
N SER A 58 -26.04 -3.03 10.71
CA SER A 58 -27.09 -2.46 9.87
C SER A 58 -28.43 -2.63 10.58
N ARG A 59 -29.18 -1.53 10.66
CA ARG A 59 -30.47 -1.38 11.35
C ARG A 59 -31.47 -2.42 10.83
N LYS A 60 -31.99 -3.27 11.71
CA LYS A 60 -33.25 -3.98 11.46
C LYS A 60 -34.41 -2.98 11.57
N PRO A 61 -35.41 -3.00 10.68
CA PRO A 61 -36.63 -2.23 10.87
C PRO A 61 -37.53 -2.97 11.87
N GLU A 62 -37.88 -2.31 12.96
CA GLU A 62 -38.99 -2.72 13.81
C GLU A 62 -40.30 -2.32 13.14
N HIS A 63 -41.04 -3.30 12.62
CA HIS A 63 -42.45 -3.12 12.27
C HIS A 63 -43.31 -3.73 13.37
N ALA A 64 -43.86 -2.88 14.24
CA ALA A 64 -45.04 -3.15 15.05
C ALA A 64 -46.26 -2.50 14.37
N GLY A 65 -47.37 -3.23 14.31
CA GLY A 65 -48.52 -2.93 13.47
C GLY A 65 -49.40 -1.77 13.93
N ALA A 66 -50.17 -1.25 12.97
CA ALA A 66 -51.45 -0.57 13.22
C ALA A 66 -52.34 -0.66 11.97
N THR A 67 -53.36 -1.51 12.09
CA THR A 67 -54.74 -1.36 11.60
C THR A 67 -55.01 -0.69 10.25
N GLU A 68 -55.42 -1.54 9.33
CA GLU A 68 -56.50 -1.42 8.35
C GLU A 68 -57.61 -0.41 8.73
N THR A 69 -57.65 0.74 8.07
CA THR A 69 -58.85 1.54 7.77
C THR A 69 -58.49 2.62 6.74
N ALA A 70 -59.44 2.94 5.85
CA ALA A 70 -59.36 3.96 4.80
C ALA A 70 -58.60 3.59 3.51
N ARG A 71 -58.97 2.45 2.92
CA ARG A 71 -59.04 2.31 1.47
C ARG A 71 -60.31 3.02 0.98
N ARG A 72 -60.18 3.85 -0.05
CA ARG A 72 -61.21 4.61 -0.79
C ARG A 72 -61.57 5.97 -0.21
N GLU A 73 -60.91 7.01 -0.73
CA GLU A 73 -61.65 8.09 -1.36
C GLU A 73 -60.73 8.88 -2.32
N ARG A 74 -61.25 9.12 -3.53
CA ARG A 74 -60.86 10.18 -4.47
C ARG A 74 -59.66 9.92 -5.37
N GLU A 75 -59.88 9.01 -6.32
CA GLU A 75 -59.59 9.32 -7.72
C GLU A 75 -60.49 10.48 -8.18
N ARG A 76 -59.89 11.63 -8.50
CA ARG A 76 -60.28 12.62 -9.53
C ARG A 76 -59.61 13.96 -9.22
N ASP A 77 -58.44 14.18 -9.82
CA ASP A 77 -58.26 15.31 -10.75
C ASP A 77 -56.87 15.27 -11.37
N LYS A 78 -56.85 15.27 -12.71
CA LYS A 78 -55.64 15.28 -13.54
C LYS A 78 -55.28 16.73 -13.85
N SER A 79 -54.07 17.16 -13.48
CA SER A 79 -53.11 17.91 -14.34
C SER A 79 -51.81 18.21 -13.57
N PRO A 80 -50.64 18.18 -14.23
CA PRO A 80 -49.36 17.98 -13.55
C PRO A 80 -48.71 19.31 -13.13
N ALA A 81 -48.78 19.64 -11.85
CA ALA A 81 -47.86 20.60 -11.26
C ALA A 81 -46.50 19.91 -11.07
N LYS A 82 -45.44 20.44 -11.70
CA LYS A 82 -44.04 20.04 -11.48
C LYS A 82 -43.74 20.10 -9.98
N LYS A 83 -43.67 18.94 -9.34
CA LYS A 83 -43.03 18.81 -8.03
C LYS A 83 -41.53 19.05 -8.21
N PRO A 84 -40.86 19.78 -7.31
CA PRO A 84 -39.41 19.83 -7.33
C PRO A 84 -38.90 18.40 -7.19
N ASN A 85 -38.02 17.98 -8.09
CA ASN A 85 -37.28 16.72 -7.95
C ASN A 85 -36.47 16.80 -6.66
N ASN A 86 -37.09 16.38 -5.55
CA ASN A 86 -36.39 15.95 -4.38
C ASN A 86 -35.89 14.54 -4.70
N GLU A 87 -34.90 14.46 -5.58
CA GLU A 87 -34.09 13.25 -5.72
C GLU A 87 -33.47 13.03 -4.35
N SER A 88 -33.99 12.03 -3.65
CA SER A 88 -33.45 11.56 -2.40
C SER A 88 -31.96 11.34 -2.57
N PHE A 89 -31.19 12.18 -1.87
CA PHE A 89 -29.74 12.14 -1.74
C PHE A 89 -29.29 10.71 -1.41
N SER A 90 -28.88 9.95 -2.42
CA SER A 90 -28.16 8.71 -2.19
C SER A 90 -26.67 9.02 -2.19
N SER A 91 -26.05 8.73 -1.05
CA SER A 91 -24.61 8.48 -0.93
C SER A 91 -24.12 7.59 -2.08
N LEU A 92 -22.81 7.56 -2.34
CA LEU A 92 -22.22 6.40 -3.03
C LEU A 92 -22.87 5.13 -2.46
N PRO A 93 -23.56 4.31 -3.27
CA PRO A 93 -24.42 3.23 -2.75
C PRO A 93 -23.67 2.43 -1.67
N GLU A 94 -24.35 2.17 -0.56
CA GLU A 94 -23.78 1.50 0.63
C GLU A 94 -23.15 0.12 0.30
N GLU A 95 -23.51 -0.49 -0.82
CA GLU A 95 -22.91 -1.73 -1.33
C GLU A 95 -21.45 -1.60 -1.83
N ASN A 96 -20.90 -0.39 -1.90
CA ASN A 96 -19.52 -0.14 -2.32
C ASN A 96 -18.58 0.09 -1.13
N SER A 97 -18.34 -0.93 -0.29
CA SER A 97 -17.05 -1.01 0.44
C SER A 97 -15.93 -0.77 -0.58
N LEU A 98 -14.84 -0.08 -0.20
CA LEU A 98 -13.58 -0.15 -0.96
C LEU A 98 -13.25 -1.63 -1.07
N ARG A 99 -13.62 -2.27 -2.19
CA ARG A 99 -14.04 -3.67 -2.17
C ARG A 99 -13.02 -4.50 -1.41
N GLU A 100 -13.49 -5.21 -0.39
CA GLU A 100 -12.72 -6.28 0.24
C GLU A 100 -12.10 -7.20 -0.85
N GLU A 101 -12.73 -7.31 -2.03
CA GLU A 101 -12.25 -8.04 -3.20
C GLU A 101 -10.84 -7.68 -3.69
N THR A 102 -10.42 -6.40 -3.62
CA THR A 102 -9.09 -5.97 -4.08
C THR A 102 -7.97 -6.63 -3.28
N TRP A 103 -8.22 -6.84 -1.99
CA TRP A 103 -7.28 -7.45 -1.05
C TRP A 103 -7.62 -8.92 -0.74
N LYS A 104 -8.81 -9.40 -1.09
CA LYS A 104 -9.23 -10.80 -0.90
C LYS A 104 -8.57 -11.80 -1.85
N GLY A 105 -7.59 -11.37 -2.65
CA GLY A 105 -6.63 -12.26 -3.30
C GLY A 105 -7.30 -13.43 -4.01
N ARG A 106 -8.21 -13.16 -4.96
CA ARG A 106 -8.42 -14.19 -5.98
C ARG A 106 -7.10 -14.35 -6.71
N PRO A 107 -6.58 -15.57 -6.91
CA PRO A 107 -5.47 -15.79 -7.83
C PRO A 107 -5.97 -15.29 -9.19
N ALA A 108 -5.55 -14.07 -9.56
CA ALA A 108 -5.85 -13.56 -10.88
C ALA A 108 -5.28 -14.58 -11.86
N LYS A 109 -6.04 -14.88 -12.93
CA LYS A 109 -5.48 -15.61 -14.07
C LYS A 109 -4.26 -14.89 -14.65
N ASP A 110 -4.15 -13.59 -14.36
CA ASP A 110 -3.06 -12.72 -14.76
C ASP A 110 -1.98 -12.73 -13.66
N ALA A 111 -0.79 -13.22 -14.02
CA ALA A 111 0.37 -13.44 -13.15
C ALA A 111 1.01 -12.16 -12.55
N ASN A 112 0.31 -11.03 -12.56
CA ASN A 112 0.79 -9.75 -12.04
C ASN A 112 -0.15 -9.24 -10.93
N ASN A 113 0.09 -9.69 -9.70
CA ASN A 113 -0.33 -8.93 -8.54
C ASN A 113 0.32 -7.52 -8.61
N PRO A 114 -0.41 -6.41 -8.56
CA PRO A 114 0.16 -5.07 -8.69
C PRO A 114 0.88 -4.62 -7.40
N PHE A 115 0.64 -5.29 -6.27
CA PHE A 115 1.16 -4.86 -4.99
C PHE A 115 2.59 -5.38 -4.77
N ARG A 116 3.50 -4.45 -4.50
CA ARG A 116 4.94 -4.71 -4.33
C ARG A 116 5.46 -4.14 -3.03
N ILE A 117 6.41 -4.85 -2.44
CA ILE A 117 7.15 -4.39 -1.26
C ILE A 117 7.96 -3.14 -1.62
N GLY A 118 8.18 -2.24 -0.66
CA GLY A 118 8.96 -1.02 -0.87
C GLY A 118 8.27 0.10 -1.65
N ILE A 119 7.07 -0.13 -2.19
CA ILE A 119 6.34 0.85 -3.02
C ILE A 119 5.05 1.28 -2.30
N PRO A 120 4.69 2.57 -2.29
CA PRO A 120 3.42 3.02 -1.72
C PRO A 120 2.20 2.39 -2.40
N GLN A 121 1.19 2.08 -1.61
CA GLN A 121 -0.03 1.42 -2.05
C GLN A 121 -1.12 2.46 -2.29
N ARG A 122 -1.69 2.44 -3.50
CA ARG A 122 -2.81 3.29 -3.89
C ARG A 122 -4.14 2.56 -3.79
N VAL A 123 -5.15 3.24 -3.27
CA VAL A 123 -6.54 2.81 -3.33
C VAL A 123 -7.14 3.34 -4.62
N GLU A 124 -7.50 2.44 -5.53
CA GLU A 124 -8.21 2.82 -6.74
C GLU A 124 -9.73 2.94 -6.50
N PRO A 125 -10.39 3.94 -7.10
CA PRO A 125 -11.84 4.05 -7.07
C PRO A 125 -12.52 2.87 -7.79
N PRO A 126 -13.82 2.62 -7.51
CA PRO A 126 -14.60 1.65 -8.27
C PRO A 126 -14.54 1.90 -9.78
N LYS A 127 -14.45 0.82 -10.58
CA LYS A 127 -14.37 0.87 -12.05
C LYS A 127 -15.54 1.65 -12.68
N ASP A 128 -16.68 1.67 -12.02
CA ASP A 128 -17.90 2.34 -12.49
C ASP A 128 -17.77 3.87 -12.53
N LEU A 129 -16.75 4.44 -11.88
CA LEU A 129 -16.48 5.88 -11.88
C LEU A 129 -15.70 6.36 -13.12
N ASN A 130 -15.41 5.46 -14.07
CA ASN A 130 -14.75 5.75 -15.36
C ASN A 130 -13.50 6.64 -15.21
N VAL A 131 -12.70 6.33 -14.20
CA VAL A 131 -11.44 7.01 -13.92
C VAL A 131 -10.40 6.59 -14.95
N PRO A 132 -9.56 7.52 -15.46
CA PRO A 132 -8.46 7.16 -16.34
C PRO A 132 -7.60 6.05 -15.74
N VAL A 133 -7.22 5.08 -16.56
CA VAL A 133 -6.29 4.04 -16.12
C VAL A 133 -4.93 4.70 -15.83
N ARG A 134 -4.37 4.42 -14.66
CA ARG A 134 -3.01 4.84 -14.32
C ARG A 134 -2.01 4.07 -15.16
N ASN A 135 -1.08 4.79 -15.78
CA ASN A 135 0.08 4.20 -16.44
C ASN A 135 1.01 3.74 -15.33
N ASP A 136 0.85 2.48 -14.92
CA ASP A 136 1.66 1.71 -13.98
C ASP A 136 2.49 2.58 -13.01
N ASP A 137 1.89 2.81 -11.84
CA ASP A 137 2.23 3.78 -10.78
C ASP A 137 3.61 3.59 -10.10
N GLY A 138 4.58 2.94 -10.74
CA GLY A 138 5.82 2.44 -10.12
C GLY A 138 5.70 1.01 -9.62
N THR A 139 4.68 0.26 -10.06
CA THR A 139 4.53 -1.20 -9.84
C THR A 139 5.29 -2.04 -10.87
N MET A 140 6.08 -1.40 -11.72
CA MET A 140 7.09 -2.00 -12.59
C MET A 140 8.43 -1.26 -12.42
N VAL A 141 9.44 -1.98 -11.94
CA VAL A 141 10.85 -1.67 -12.21
C VAL A 141 11.18 -2.29 -13.56
N ALA A 142 11.97 -1.56 -14.35
CA ALA A 142 12.62 -1.91 -15.61
C ALA A 142 11.71 -1.98 -16.87
N GLU A 143 12.01 -1.02 -17.74
CA GLU A 143 11.77 -1.05 -19.18
C GLU A 143 12.14 -2.41 -19.77
N ASN A 144 11.16 -3.10 -20.35
CA ASN A 144 11.41 -4.01 -21.46
C ASN A 144 10.14 -4.16 -22.30
N GLU A 145 9.84 -3.18 -23.15
CA GLU A 145 8.97 -3.38 -24.30
C GLU A 145 9.74 -4.18 -25.37
N GLY A 146 9.99 -5.46 -25.08
CA GLY A 146 10.49 -6.44 -26.02
C GLY A 146 9.33 -7.20 -26.64
N GLY A 147 8.70 -6.63 -27.67
CA GLY A 147 7.58 -7.24 -28.39
C GLY A 147 7.82 -7.25 -29.90
N GLY A 148 8.41 -8.35 -30.39
CA GLY A 148 8.10 -9.01 -31.66
C GLY A 148 8.03 -8.18 -32.93
N GLY A 149 9.02 -8.38 -33.82
CA GLY A 149 9.04 -7.83 -35.17
C GLY A 149 7.87 -8.30 -36.05
N GLY A 150 7.42 -7.37 -36.89
CA GLY A 150 6.59 -7.58 -38.07
C GLY A 150 6.73 -6.33 -38.94
N GLY A 151 7.40 -6.47 -40.08
CA GLY A 151 7.92 -5.35 -40.87
C GLY A 151 6.88 -4.51 -41.59
N GLY A 152 7.34 -3.34 -42.06
CA GLY A 152 6.70 -2.57 -43.13
C GLY A 152 6.42 -1.11 -42.77
N ALA A 153 7.00 -0.22 -43.58
CA ALA A 153 6.73 1.21 -43.72
C ALA A 153 7.30 2.16 -42.65
N SER A 154 8.36 2.86 -43.05
CA SER A 154 8.85 4.10 -42.45
C SER A 154 7.78 5.19 -42.56
N VAL A 155 6.99 5.36 -41.50
CA VAL A 155 6.24 6.59 -41.27
C VAL A 155 7.00 7.37 -40.21
N ALA A 156 7.27 8.64 -40.47
CA ALA A 156 7.86 9.57 -39.52
C ALA A 156 6.90 9.75 -38.33
N HIS A 157 6.99 8.86 -37.35
CA HIS A 157 6.26 8.98 -36.10
C HIS A 157 7.13 9.79 -35.13
N GLY A 158 6.66 10.99 -34.80
CA GLY A 158 7.18 11.73 -33.66
C GLY A 158 7.19 10.85 -32.42
N ASP A 159 8.14 11.12 -31.52
CA ASP A 159 8.36 10.36 -30.28
C ASP A 159 7.03 9.95 -29.62
N PRO A 160 6.75 8.64 -29.45
CA PRO A 160 5.50 8.14 -28.85
C PRO A 160 5.15 8.79 -27.51
N SER A 161 6.16 9.25 -26.76
CA SER A 161 5.97 9.98 -25.50
C SER A 161 5.35 11.36 -25.70
N VAL A 162 5.71 12.06 -26.79
CA VAL A 162 5.18 13.38 -27.15
C VAL A 162 3.73 13.26 -27.60
N ASN A 163 3.40 12.25 -28.42
CA ASN A 163 2.02 11.99 -28.83
C ASN A 163 1.12 11.61 -27.64
N ARG A 164 1.65 10.84 -26.67
CA ARG A 164 0.94 10.51 -25.43
C ARG A 164 0.64 11.75 -24.59
N ARG A 165 1.64 12.63 -24.40
CA ARG A 165 1.47 13.89 -23.66
C ARG A 165 0.50 14.85 -24.34
N GLN A 166 0.49 14.92 -25.67
CA GLN A 166 -0.50 15.73 -26.38
C GLN A 166 -1.93 15.18 -26.21
N ALA A 167 -2.07 13.85 -26.22
CA ALA A 167 -3.36 13.20 -25.97
C ALA A 167 -3.83 13.37 -24.51
N SER A 168 -2.93 13.29 -23.52
CA SER A 168 -3.27 13.54 -22.11
C SER A 168 -3.65 15.00 -21.87
N GLN A 169 -2.93 15.96 -22.46
CA GLN A 169 -3.27 17.39 -22.37
C GLN A 169 -4.65 17.71 -22.93
N THR A 170 -5.05 17.06 -24.02
CA THR A 170 -6.41 17.23 -24.57
C THR A 170 -7.46 16.72 -23.59
N LYS A 171 -7.24 15.54 -23.01
CA LYS A 171 -8.14 14.97 -21.99
C LYS A 171 -8.19 15.83 -20.71
N ILE A 172 -7.07 16.42 -20.30
CA ILE A 172 -7.01 17.34 -19.16
C ILE A 172 -7.91 18.55 -19.42
N LYS A 173 -7.80 19.18 -20.60
CA LYS A 173 -8.69 20.30 -20.99
C LYS A 173 -10.16 19.89 -21.03
N ASP A 174 -10.47 18.69 -21.50
CA ASP A 174 -11.85 18.17 -21.49
C ASP A 174 -12.37 18.02 -20.05
N GLN A 175 -11.55 17.55 -19.11
CA GLN A 175 -11.90 17.46 -17.69
C GLN A 175 -12.06 18.85 -17.04
N GLU A 176 -11.23 19.83 -17.39
CA GLU A 176 -11.38 21.22 -16.92
C GLU A 176 -12.72 21.81 -17.37
N MET A 177 -13.07 21.63 -18.64
CA MET A 177 -14.35 22.08 -19.20
C MET A 177 -15.53 21.35 -18.54
N LEU A 178 -15.39 20.05 -18.26
CA LEU A 178 -16.40 19.27 -17.55
C LEU A 178 -16.60 19.76 -16.11
N ALA A 179 -15.51 20.03 -15.38
CA ALA A 179 -15.56 20.58 -14.03
C ALA A 179 -16.29 21.93 -14.02
N PHE A 180 -15.94 22.82 -14.95
CA PHE A 180 -16.60 24.12 -15.10
C PHE A 180 -18.10 24.00 -15.42
N ALA A 181 -18.48 23.10 -16.33
CA ALA A 181 -19.87 22.85 -16.67
C ALA A 181 -20.66 22.30 -15.48
N CYS A 182 -20.07 21.38 -14.71
CA CYS A 182 -20.68 20.78 -13.54
C CYS A 182 -20.84 21.78 -12.39
N ARG A 183 -19.87 22.68 -12.19
CA ARG A 183 -19.98 23.82 -11.27
C ARG A 183 -21.20 24.69 -11.60
N ARG A 184 -21.34 25.09 -12.87
CA ARG A 184 -22.48 25.92 -13.33
C ARG A 184 -23.82 25.20 -13.21
N ALA A 185 -23.82 23.89 -13.37
CA ALA A 185 -25.01 23.05 -13.23
C ALA A 185 -25.33 22.68 -11.76
N ASN A 186 -24.55 23.18 -10.79
CA ASN A 186 -24.65 22.86 -9.37
C ASN A 186 -24.59 21.33 -9.10
N LYS A 187 -23.65 20.64 -9.77
CA LYS A 187 -23.38 19.21 -9.62
C LYS A 187 -22.00 18.98 -8.97
N PRO A 188 -21.85 19.27 -7.66
CA PRO A 188 -20.54 19.31 -7.00
C PRO A 188 -19.82 17.95 -7.00
N ARG A 189 -20.56 16.83 -6.96
CA ARG A 189 -19.98 15.49 -7.02
C ARG A 189 -19.34 15.15 -8.37
N ASN A 190 -19.94 15.61 -9.47
CA ASN A 190 -19.38 15.41 -10.80
C ASN A 190 -18.20 16.35 -11.06
N GLU A 191 -18.28 17.58 -10.54
CA GLU A 191 -17.16 18.53 -10.53
C GLU A 191 -15.95 17.93 -9.78
N ALA A 192 -16.17 17.38 -8.58
CA ALA A 192 -15.16 16.70 -7.80
C ALA A 192 -14.51 15.56 -8.61
N MET A 193 -15.31 14.70 -9.24
CA MET A 193 -14.78 13.58 -10.03
C MET A 193 -13.95 14.04 -11.24
N ALA A 194 -14.33 15.15 -11.88
CA ALA A 194 -13.54 15.73 -12.97
C ALA A 194 -12.15 16.18 -12.48
N TYR A 195 -12.07 16.81 -11.29
CA TYR A 195 -10.79 17.12 -10.65
C TYR A 195 -9.97 15.88 -10.33
N TYR A 196 -10.60 14.82 -9.81
CA TYR A 196 -9.90 13.56 -9.54
C TYR A 196 -9.32 12.95 -10.82
N ASN A 197 -10.13 12.86 -11.88
CA ASN A 197 -9.70 12.34 -13.19
C ASN A 197 -8.55 13.16 -13.79
N MET A 198 -8.61 14.48 -13.66
CA MET A 198 -7.52 15.37 -14.07
C MET A 198 -6.24 15.09 -13.28
N GLY A 199 -6.35 14.91 -11.96
CA GLY A 199 -5.22 14.51 -11.13
C GLY A 199 -4.58 13.20 -11.58
N VAL A 200 -5.39 12.20 -11.95
CA VAL A 200 -4.88 10.91 -12.44
C VAL A 200 -4.15 11.05 -13.77
N LEU A 201 -4.64 11.88 -14.68
CA LEU A 201 -3.95 12.16 -15.95
C LEU A 201 -2.61 12.87 -15.72
N LEU A 202 -2.55 13.80 -14.77
CA LEU A 202 -1.32 14.51 -14.41
C LEU A 202 -0.31 13.59 -13.70
N ASP A 203 -0.78 12.67 -12.85
CA ASP A 203 0.05 11.62 -12.26
C ASP A 203 0.73 10.76 -13.33
N ASN A 204 -0.03 10.38 -14.36
CA ASN A 204 0.48 9.63 -15.51
C ASN A 204 1.55 10.38 -16.30
N ASP A 205 1.45 11.71 -16.35
CA ASP A 205 2.42 12.60 -16.99
C ASP A 205 3.61 12.95 -16.08
N LYS A 206 3.60 12.48 -14.83
CA LYS A 206 4.57 12.76 -13.76
C LYS A 206 4.59 14.21 -13.29
N GLU A 207 3.51 14.96 -13.53
CA GLU A 207 3.33 16.34 -13.06
C GLU A 207 2.68 16.34 -11.67
N LEU A 208 3.37 15.77 -10.68
CA LEU A 208 2.82 15.42 -9.36
C LEU A 208 2.32 16.63 -8.56
N GLU A 209 2.96 17.80 -8.66
CA GLU A 209 2.53 19.02 -7.99
C GLU A 209 1.20 19.53 -8.53
N LYS A 210 1.03 19.48 -9.86
CA LYS A 210 -0.25 19.86 -10.49
C LYS A 210 -1.33 18.83 -10.17
N ALA A 211 -0.98 17.55 -10.15
CA ALA A 211 -1.89 16.50 -9.73
C ALA A 211 -2.37 16.71 -8.29
N ASN A 212 -1.47 17.08 -7.37
CA ASN A 212 -1.81 17.40 -5.98
C ASN A 212 -2.75 18.61 -5.88
N ALA A 213 -2.56 19.65 -6.70
CA ALA A 213 -3.51 20.77 -6.75
C ALA A 213 -4.92 20.30 -7.18
N CYS A 214 -5.02 19.35 -8.12
CA CYS A 214 -6.29 18.78 -8.53
C CYS A 214 -6.91 17.90 -7.43
N TYR A 215 -6.11 17.10 -6.74
CA TYR A 215 -6.59 16.29 -5.62
C TYR A 215 -7.02 17.13 -4.43
N GLU A 216 -6.40 18.29 -4.19
CA GLU A 216 -6.83 19.23 -3.17
C GLU A 216 -8.21 19.84 -3.51
N GLN A 217 -8.44 20.20 -4.78
CA GLN A 217 -9.78 20.64 -5.23
C GLN A 217 -10.82 19.52 -5.07
N TYR A 218 -10.45 18.28 -5.41
CA TYR A 218 -11.30 17.12 -5.19
C TYR A 218 -11.61 16.91 -3.71
N LEU A 219 -10.61 16.99 -2.84
CA LEU A 219 -10.74 16.86 -1.39
C LEU A 219 -11.72 17.90 -0.81
N GLN A 220 -11.58 19.16 -1.21
CA GLN A 220 -12.45 20.25 -0.77
C GLN A 220 -13.90 20.02 -1.21
N ALA A 221 -14.11 19.62 -2.47
CA ALA A 221 -15.44 19.31 -2.99
C ALA A 221 -16.06 18.08 -2.30
N SER A 222 -15.28 17.02 -2.06
CA SER A 222 -15.73 15.83 -1.35
C SER A 222 -16.13 16.15 0.09
N ARG A 223 -15.35 16.97 0.82
CA ARG A 223 -15.70 17.45 2.16
C ARG A 223 -16.98 18.27 2.17
N ALA A 224 -17.16 19.16 1.20
CA ALA A 224 -18.36 20.00 1.09
C ALA A 224 -19.65 19.17 0.88
N VAL A 225 -19.55 18.02 0.21
CA VAL A 225 -20.68 17.11 -0.06
C VAL A 225 -20.80 16.00 1.00
N GLY A 226 -19.86 15.89 1.93
CA GLY A 226 -19.82 14.82 2.94
C GLY A 226 -19.43 13.45 2.36
N ASP A 227 -18.71 13.41 1.24
CA ASP A 227 -18.20 12.19 0.63
C ASP A 227 -16.90 11.72 1.29
N VAL A 228 -17.04 10.94 2.36
CA VAL A 228 -15.92 10.38 3.13
C VAL A 228 -15.03 9.47 2.28
N LYS A 229 -15.58 8.75 1.30
CA LYS A 229 -14.79 7.86 0.42
C LYS A 229 -13.94 8.67 -0.54
N GLY A 230 -14.51 9.74 -1.11
CA GLY A 230 -13.75 10.68 -1.92
C GLY A 230 -12.64 11.36 -1.14
N GLU A 231 -12.90 11.73 0.11
CA GLU A 231 -11.88 12.26 1.02
C GLU A 231 -10.71 11.27 1.21
N GLN A 232 -11.01 9.99 1.47
CA GLN A 232 -9.99 8.94 1.61
C GLN A 232 -9.13 8.80 0.34
N LEU A 233 -9.76 8.76 -0.84
CA LEU A 233 -9.08 8.64 -2.13
C LEU A 233 -8.15 9.81 -2.39
N ALA A 234 -8.59 11.03 -2.08
CA ALA A 234 -7.80 12.24 -2.25
C ALA A 234 -6.56 12.23 -1.35
N LEU A 235 -6.75 11.98 -0.04
CA LEU A 235 -5.68 11.95 0.95
C LEU A 235 -4.65 10.85 0.65
N ASN A 236 -5.11 9.64 0.30
CA ASN A 236 -4.24 8.57 -0.12
C ASN A 236 -3.44 8.94 -1.38
N SER A 237 -4.11 9.56 -2.36
CA SER A 237 -3.48 9.91 -3.63
C SER A 237 -2.40 10.97 -3.48
N MET A 238 -2.69 12.02 -2.70
CA MET A 238 -1.73 13.08 -2.40
C MET A 238 -0.56 12.56 -1.57
N ALA A 239 -0.82 11.73 -0.55
CA ALA A 239 0.25 11.16 0.28
C ALA A 239 1.28 10.38 -0.54
N ILE A 240 0.82 9.59 -1.52
CA ILE A 240 1.71 8.84 -2.43
C ILE A 240 2.50 9.79 -3.32
N ASN A 241 1.88 10.85 -3.82
CA ASN A 241 2.56 11.83 -4.66
C ASN A 241 3.64 12.58 -3.87
N PHE A 242 3.36 13.01 -2.63
CA PHE A 242 4.38 13.61 -1.77
C PHE A 242 5.52 12.65 -1.44
N PHE A 243 5.22 11.37 -1.22
CA PHE A 243 6.26 10.34 -1.07
C PHE A 243 7.14 10.25 -2.32
N LYS A 244 6.55 10.24 -3.52
CA LYS A 244 7.29 10.21 -4.80
C LYS A 244 8.13 11.48 -5.02
N LEU A 245 7.72 12.61 -4.47
CA LEU A 245 8.45 13.87 -4.48
C LEU A 245 9.56 13.94 -3.41
N GLY A 246 9.70 12.93 -2.54
CA GLY A 246 10.65 12.94 -1.43
C GLY A 246 10.24 13.83 -0.25
N ARG A 247 9.00 14.33 -0.23
CA ARG A 247 8.42 15.15 0.83
C ARG A 247 7.73 14.25 1.84
N TYR A 248 8.52 13.53 2.63
CA TYR A 248 8.03 12.42 3.45
C TYR A 248 7.19 12.87 4.65
N GLU A 249 7.48 14.03 5.23
CA GLU A 249 6.73 14.60 6.34
C GLU A 249 5.28 14.89 5.93
N GLU A 250 5.08 15.51 4.76
CA GLU A 250 3.74 15.78 4.21
C GLU A 250 3.00 14.50 3.84
N ALA A 251 3.73 13.50 3.31
CA ALA A 251 3.16 12.19 3.05
C ALA A 251 2.66 11.51 4.35
N ILE A 252 3.38 11.70 5.46
CA ILE A 252 3.01 11.18 6.79
C ILE A 252 1.78 11.90 7.33
N GLU A 253 1.74 13.23 7.25
CA GLU A 253 0.59 14.03 7.68
C GLU A 253 -0.70 13.60 6.96
N LEU A 254 -0.65 13.50 5.63
CA LEU A 254 -1.80 13.10 4.83
C LEU A 254 -2.18 11.63 5.05
N SER A 255 -1.19 10.74 5.25
CA SER A 255 -1.46 9.34 5.57
C SER A 255 -2.10 9.18 6.96
N ASN A 256 -1.74 10.02 7.93
CA ASN A 256 -2.39 10.07 9.24
C ASN A 256 -3.82 10.61 9.16
N GLN A 257 -4.07 11.63 8.33
CA GLN A 257 -5.44 12.10 8.06
C GLN A 257 -6.28 11.00 7.41
N HIS A 258 -5.74 10.31 6.40
CA HIS A 258 -6.38 9.16 5.76
C HIS A 258 -6.72 8.07 6.78
N LEU A 259 -5.78 7.74 7.68
CA LEU A 259 -5.96 6.71 8.72
C LEU A 259 -7.15 6.98 9.65
N GLN A 260 -7.43 8.24 9.97
CA GLN A 260 -8.51 8.63 10.90
C GLN A 260 -9.89 8.33 10.33
N ILE A 261 -10.06 8.49 9.01
CA ILE A 261 -11.36 8.34 8.33
C ILE A 261 -11.50 7.01 7.59
N ALA A 262 -10.40 6.27 7.38
CA ALA A 262 -10.36 5.05 6.59
C ALA A 262 -11.14 3.88 7.19
N ASP A 263 -11.67 3.03 6.31
CA ASP A 263 -12.18 1.71 6.66
C ASP A 263 -11.03 0.71 6.94
N VAL A 264 -11.34 -0.57 7.19
CA VAL A 264 -10.32 -1.58 7.53
C VAL A 264 -9.25 -1.72 6.43
N ALA A 265 -9.66 -1.70 5.17
CA ALA A 265 -8.75 -1.81 4.02
C ALA A 265 -7.94 -0.53 3.83
N GLY A 266 -8.56 0.65 3.96
CA GLY A 266 -7.87 1.92 3.91
C GLY A 266 -6.86 2.08 5.06
N LYS A 267 -7.16 1.56 6.27
CA LYS A 267 -6.24 1.55 7.41
C LYS A 267 -5.03 0.66 7.16
N PHE A 268 -5.22 -0.51 6.53
CA PHE A 268 -4.12 -1.34 6.05
C PHE A 268 -3.20 -0.53 5.12
N VAL A 269 -3.77 0.12 4.10
CA VAL A 269 -3.02 0.93 3.13
C VAL A 269 -2.29 2.10 3.79
N ALA A 270 -2.97 2.82 4.69
CA ALA A 270 -2.39 3.95 5.42
C ALA A 270 -1.16 3.51 6.22
N HIS A 271 -1.25 2.39 6.96
CA HIS A 271 -0.11 1.87 7.71
C HIS A 271 1.02 1.36 6.82
N CYS A 272 0.72 0.77 5.65
CA CYS A 272 1.75 0.44 4.67
C CYS A 272 2.50 1.69 4.21
N ASN A 273 1.78 2.75 3.84
CA ASN A 273 2.38 3.98 3.31
C ASN A 273 3.14 4.77 4.39
N LEU A 274 2.60 4.85 5.61
CA LEU A 274 3.30 5.41 6.77
C LEU A 274 4.60 4.65 7.03
N GLY A 275 4.55 3.30 7.02
CA GLY A 275 5.73 2.48 7.24
C GLY A 275 6.84 2.76 6.23
N LEU A 276 6.49 2.94 4.96
CA LEU A 276 7.45 3.30 3.91
C LEU A 276 7.99 4.72 4.08
N ALA A 277 7.14 5.70 4.40
CA ALA A 277 7.57 7.08 4.61
C ALA A 277 8.54 7.21 5.80
N TYR A 278 8.24 6.56 6.93
CA TYR A 278 9.17 6.50 8.06
C TYR A 278 10.47 5.78 7.71
N ALA A 279 10.41 4.68 6.94
CA ALA A 279 11.63 4.01 6.48
C ALA A 279 12.48 4.93 5.59
N ALA A 280 11.87 5.76 4.74
CA ALA A 280 12.59 6.69 3.88
C ALA A 280 13.32 7.79 4.68
N MET A 281 12.76 8.18 5.84
CA MET A 281 13.40 9.10 6.79
C MET A 281 14.36 8.41 7.79
N ASP A 282 14.63 7.12 7.61
CA ASP A 282 15.43 6.28 8.51
C ASP A 282 14.87 6.12 9.94
N GLU A 283 13.59 6.40 10.14
CA GLU A 283 12.86 6.14 11.38
C GLU A 283 12.39 4.68 11.45
N LEU A 284 13.34 3.74 11.51
CA LEU A 284 13.09 2.31 11.36
C LEU A 284 12.18 1.70 12.44
N GLU A 285 12.14 2.27 13.65
CA GLU A 285 11.23 1.81 14.72
C GLU A 285 9.77 2.15 14.41
N GLN A 286 9.50 3.39 13.97
CA GLN A 286 8.16 3.82 13.55
C GLN A 286 7.70 3.06 12.30
N SER A 287 8.62 2.82 11.37
CA SER A 287 8.36 2.00 10.20
C SER A 287 7.93 0.57 10.58
N SER A 288 8.70 -0.09 11.45
CA SER A 288 8.38 -1.45 11.93
C SER A 288 7.06 -1.50 12.69
N LEU A 289 6.74 -0.48 13.51
CA LEU A 289 5.45 -0.39 14.19
C LEU A 289 4.29 -0.32 13.19
N ASN A 290 4.40 0.54 12.18
CA ASN A 290 3.36 0.72 11.17
C ASN A 290 3.16 -0.55 10.33
N HIS A 291 4.23 -1.18 9.85
CA HIS A 291 4.09 -2.42 9.09
C HIS A 291 3.55 -3.60 9.94
N ARG A 292 3.81 -3.63 11.26
CA ARG A 292 3.14 -4.59 12.18
C ARG A 292 1.64 -4.33 12.28
N GLN A 293 1.22 -3.07 12.34
CA GLN A 293 -0.22 -2.74 12.30
C GLN A 293 -0.83 -3.11 10.94
N ALA A 294 -0.15 -2.85 9.83
CA ALA A 294 -0.58 -3.29 8.51
C ALA A 294 -0.77 -4.82 8.47
N LEU A 295 0.21 -5.60 8.95
CA LEU A 295 0.09 -7.07 9.02
C LEU A 295 -1.16 -7.49 9.82
N ARG A 296 -1.42 -6.82 10.94
CA ARG A 296 -2.60 -7.10 11.75
C ARG A 296 -3.91 -6.83 11.02
N TYR A 297 -4.02 -5.71 10.30
CA TYR A 297 -5.20 -5.44 9.47
C TYR A 297 -5.35 -6.46 8.35
N ALA A 298 -4.25 -6.87 7.71
CA ALA A 298 -4.28 -7.92 6.68
C ALA A 298 -4.83 -9.25 7.21
N ILE A 299 -4.42 -9.66 8.42
CA ILE A 299 -4.95 -10.86 9.09
C ILE A 299 -6.45 -10.72 9.38
N VAL A 300 -6.89 -9.56 9.89
CA VAL A 300 -8.31 -9.29 10.15
C VAL A 300 -9.13 -9.37 8.87
N MET A 301 -8.57 -8.90 7.75
CA MET A 301 -9.18 -8.97 6.42
C MET A 301 -9.09 -10.36 5.78
N SER A 302 -8.35 -11.31 6.41
CA SER A 302 -7.98 -12.59 5.80
C SER A 302 -7.35 -12.43 4.40
N SER A 303 -6.53 -11.38 4.24
CA SER A 303 -5.92 -11.00 2.97
C SER A 303 -4.54 -11.63 2.82
N VAL A 304 -4.43 -12.68 2.00
CA VAL A 304 -3.14 -13.33 1.69
C VAL A 304 -2.18 -12.34 1.02
N VAL A 305 -2.69 -11.48 0.14
CA VAL A 305 -1.93 -10.44 -0.55
C VAL A 305 -1.41 -9.38 0.44
N GLY A 306 -2.28 -8.88 1.32
CA GLY A 306 -1.92 -7.90 2.34
C GLY A 306 -0.93 -8.46 3.35
N GLU A 307 -1.09 -9.73 3.74
CA GLU A 307 -0.14 -10.42 4.63
C GLU A 307 1.23 -10.55 3.97
N SER A 308 1.27 -10.94 2.70
CA SER A 308 2.50 -11.06 1.92
C SER A 308 3.25 -9.73 1.87
N LEU A 309 2.53 -8.66 1.52
CA LEU A 309 3.09 -7.31 1.41
C LEU A 309 3.63 -6.79 2.74
N ALA A 310 2.84 -6.91 3.82
CA ALA A 310 3.24 -6.44 5.14
C ALA A 310 4.44 -7.24 5.69
N CYS A 311 4.50 -8.56 5.44
CA CYS A 311 5.64 -9.38 5.83
C CYS A 311 6.91 -8.98 5.06
N GLY A 312 6.83 -8.79 3.75
CA GLY A 312 8.01 -8.39 2.97
C GLY A 312 8.52 -7.00 3.35
N ASN A 313 7.63 -6.03 3.59
CA ASN A 313 8.03 -4.71 4.08
C ASN A 313 8.66 -4.78 5.49
N LEU A 314 8.10 -5.60 6.40
CA LEU A 314 8.73 -5.85 7.70
C LEU A 314 10.12 -6.47 7.57
N GLY A 315 10.30 -7.39 6.62
CA GLY A 315 11.58 -7.99 6.29
C GLY A 315 12.63 -6.94 5.92
N ASN A 316 12.32 -6.10 4.93
CA ASN A 316 13.21 -5.02 4.48
C ASN A 316 13.58 -4.06 5.62
N VAL A 317 12.63 -3.72 6.48
CA VAL A 317 12.89 -2.84 7.63
C VAL A 317 13.75 -3.54 8.68
N ALA A 318 13.51 -4.82 8.95
CA ALA A 318 14.32 -5.60 9.88
C ALA A 318 15.77 -5.77 9.39
N GLU A 319 15.96 -6.01 8.10
CA GLU A 319 17.29 -6.04 7.45
C GLU A 319 18.03 -4.72 7.68
N ARG A 320 17.37 -3.58 7.41
CA ARG A 320 17.96 -2.25 7.64
C ARG A 320 18.31 -1.97 9.09
N LYS A 321 17.60 -2.59 10.04
CA LYS A 321 17.91 -2.51 11.48
C LYS A 321 19.05 -3.45 11.91
N GLY A 322 19.51 -4.34 11.02
CA GLY A 322 20.45 -5.41 11.34
C GLY A 322 19.84 -6.61 12.06
N ASP A 323 18.50 -6.68 12.17
CA ASP A 323 17.80 -7.85 12.75
C ASP A 323 17.60 -8.91 11.66
N MET A 324 18.68 -9.62 11.34
CA MET A 324 18.70 -10.63 10.29
C MET A 324 17.72 -11.78 10.57
N ARG A 325 17.56 -12.17 11.85
CA ARG A 325 16.64 -13.23 12.25
C ARG A 325 15.19 -12.88 11.94
N THR A 326 14.73 -11.70 12.33
CA THR A 326 13.36 -11.25 12.02
C THR A 326 13.19 -11.05 10.52
N SER A 327 14.18 -10.50 9.84
CA SER A 327 14.14 -10.29 8.39
C SER A 327 13.96 -11.61 7.63
N LYS A 328 14.78 -12.63 7.92
CA LYS A 328 14.72 -13.96 7.28
C LYS A 328 13.35 -14.58 7.46
N ALA A 329 12.83 -14.59 8.70
CA ALA A 329 11.50 -15.15 9.00
C ALA A 329 10.36 -14.42 8.24
N CYS A 330 10.43 -13.08 8.16
CA CYS A 330 9.45 -12.27 7.46
C CYS A 330 9.50 -12.49 5.93
N LEU A 331 10.70 -12.54 5.34
CA LEU A 331 10.90 -12.77 3.91
C LEU A 331 10.56 -14.21 3.49
N GLU A 332 10.86 -15.22 4.33
CA GLU A 332 10.41 -16.59 4.09
C GLU A 332 8.88 -16.70 4.10
N ARG A 333 8.21 -15.98 5.02
CA ARG A 333 6.75 -15.92 5.04
C ARG A 333 6.22 -15.23 3.78
N HIS A 334 6.83 -14.12 3.37
CA HIS A 334 6.51 -13.44 2.12
C HIS A 334 6.67 -14.37 0.91
N LEU A 335 7.78 -15.12 0.82
CA LEU A 335 8.02 -16.10 -0.23
C LEU A 335 6.93 -17.18 -0.26
N LYS A 336 6.62 -17.80 0.89
CA LYS A 336 5.55 -18.83 0.99
C LYS A 336 4.19 -18.30 0.51
N LEU A 337 3.84 -17.06 0.88
CA LEU A 337 2.60 -16.43 0.47
C LEU A 337 2.62 -16.07 -1.02
N SER A 338 3.73 -15.57 -1.54
CA SER A 338 3.89 -15.25 -2.98
C SER A 338 3.78 -16.49 -3.88
N VAL A 339 4.28 -17.65 -3.42
CA VAL A 339 4.08 -18.95 -4.08
C VAL A 339 2.61 -19.33 -4.10
N ALA A 340 1.91 -19.20 -2.97
CA ALA A 340 0.47 -19.48 -2.89
C ALA A 340 -0.36 -18.57 -3.81
N LEU A 341 0.09 -17.32 -4.00
CA LEU A 341 -0.52 -16.35 -4.90
C LEU A 341 -0.10 -16.51 -6.37
N LYS A 342 0.89 -17.37 -6.67
CA LYS A 342 1.54 -17.48 -7.99
C LYS A 342 2.10 -16.15 -8.50
N ASP A 343 2.55 -15.29 -7.59
CA ASP A 343 3.18 -14.01 -7.93
C ASP A 343 4.67 -14.24 -8.20
N LEU A 344 5.02 -14.48 -9.46
CA LEU A 344 6.39 -14.78 -9.86
C LEU A 344 7.35 -13.62 -9.56
N LYS A 345 6.90 -12.37 -9.68
CA LYS A 345 7.74 -11.20 -9.40
C LYS A 345 8.06 -11.09 -7.91
N ALA A 346 7.06 -11.23 -7.04
CA ALA A 346 7.31 -11.25 -5.60
C ALA A 346 8.17 -12.45 -5.17
N GLN A 347 8.02 -13.62 -5.81
CA GLN A 347 8.90 -14.76 -5.56
C GLN A 347 10.35 -14.47 -5.97
N LEU A 348 10.56 -13.83 -7.13
CA LEU A 348 11.88 -13.41 -7.60
C LEU A 348 12.54 -12.45 -6.59
N ASP A 349 11.83 -11.39 -6.20
CA ASP A 349 12.32 -10.40 -5.25
C ASP A 349 12.66 -11.03 -3.89
N ALA A 350 11.79 -11.90 -3.37
CA ALA A 350 12.00 -12.59 -2.11
C ALA A 350 13.22 -13.51 -2.14
N ASN A 351 13.42 -14.28 -3.22
CA ASN A 351 14.62 -15.13 -3.36
C ASN A 351 15.90 -14.30 -3.45
N LEU A 352 15.87 -13.15 -4.16
CA LEU A 352 17.02 -12.26 -4.24
C LEU A 352 17.41 -11.67 -2.88
N LEU A 353 16.42 -11.27 -2.08
CA LEU A 353 16.65 -10.73 -0.73
C LEU A 353 17.15 -11.80 0.24
N LEU A 354 16.52 -12.99 0.26
CA LEU A 354 16.97 -14.11 1.09
C LEU A 354 18.38 -14.58 0.72
N GLY A 355 18.69 -14.66 -0.58
CA GLY A 355 20.03 -15.01 -1.05
C GLY A 355 21.08 -13.97 -0.67
N LYS A 356 20.72 -12.67 -0.72
CA LYS A 356 21.60 -11.59 -0.25
C LYS A 356 21.92 -11.77 1.23
N MET A 357 20.90 -11.99 2.06
CA MET A 357 21.07 -12.19 3.50
C MET A 357 21.90 -13.43 3.82
N ALA A 358 21.63 -14.56 3.18
CA ALA A 358 22.42 -15.79 3.38
C ALA A 358 23.89 -15.56 3.02
N ASN A 359 24.17 -14.78 1.96
CA ASN A 359 25.54 -14.42 1.60
C ASN A 359 26.22 -13.50 2.62
N GLU A 360 25.47 -12.60 3.28
CA GLU A 360 25.99 -11.76 4.36
C GLU A 360 26.24 -12.55 5.66
N GLU A 361 25.48 -13.62 5.89
CA GLU A 361 25.65 -14.55 7.03
C GLU A 361 26.77 -15.59 6.80
N GLY A 362 27.41 -15.61 5.63
CA GLY A 362 28.42 -16.62 5.26
C GLY A 362 27.83 -17.97 4.79
N GLN A 363 26.51 -18.08 4.66
CA GLN A 363 25.82 -19.28 4.17
C GLN A 363 25.81 -19.31 2.64
N TYR A 364 26.97 -19.46 2.02
CA TYR A 364 27.16 -19.27 0.58
C TYR A 364 26.46 -20.31 -0.31
N GLU A 365 26.33 -21.55 0.15
CA GLU A 365 25.57 -22.61 -0.54
C GLU A 365 24.08 -22.30 -0.54
N GLU A 366 23.53 -21.86 0.60
CA GLU A 366 22.13 -21.46 0.73
C GLU A 366 21.85 -20.24 -0.14
N ALA A 367 22.74 -19.24 -0.12
CA ALA A 367 22.66 -18.08 -0.99
C ALA A 367 22.64 -18.46 -2.48
N SER A 368 23.51 -19.37 -2.89
CA SER A 368 23.56 -19.88 -4.27
C SER A 368 22.24 -20.54 -4.67
N SER A 369 21.65 -21.35 -3.79
CA SER A 369 20.35 -22.00 -4.01
C SER A 369 19.22 -20.98 -4.21
N TYR A 370 19.15 -19.94 -3.37
CA TYR A 370 18.18 -18.86 -3.53
C TYR A 370 18.36 -18.12 -4.86
N PHE A 371 19.60 -17.78 -5.24
CA PHE A 371 19.85 -17.10 -6.52
C PHE A 371 19.57 -17.99 -7.74
N GLU A 372 19.75 -19.31 -7.64
CA GLU A 372 19.36 -20.25 -8.69
C GLU A 372 17.84 -20.34 -8.86
N ASN A 373 17.08 -20.33 -7.76
CA ASN A 373 15.62 -20.27 -7.80
C ASN A 373 15.15 -18.93 -8.40
N ALA A 374 15.73 -17.81 -7.99
CA ALA A 374 15.50 -16.49 -8.58
C ALA A 374 15.77 -16.50 -10.10
N LYS A 375 16.87 -17.10 -10.54
CA LYS A 375 17.21 -17.21 -11.96
C LYS A 375 16.15 -17.97 -12.76
N LYS A 376 15.67 -19.12 -12.25
CA LYS A 376 14.62 -19.91 -12.92
C LYS A 376 13.36 -19.09 -13.10
N ILE A 377 12.94 -18.38 -12.06
CA ILE A 377 11.76 -17.50 -12.10
C ILE A 377 11.98 -16.33 -13.08
N ALA A 378 13.16 -15.72 -13.10
CA ALA A 378 13.49 -14.66 -14.06
C ALA A 378 13.41 -15.16 -15.52
N GLN A 379 13.83 -16.39 -15.78
CA GLN A 379 13.69 -17.03 -17.10
C GLN A 379 12.22 -17.30 -17.44
N GLU A 380 11.40 -17.76 -16.48
CA GLU A 380 9.94 -17.91 -16.66
C GLU A 380 9.25 -16.58 -16.97
N LEU A 381 9.73 -15.48 -16.39
CA LEU A 381 9.24 -14.12 -16.66
C LEU A 381 9.74 -13.54 -17.99
N GLY A 382 10.70 -14.18 -18.67
CA GLY A 382 11.38 -13.63 -19.84
C GLY A 382 12.31 -12.44 -19.53
N ASP A 383 12.60 -12.19 -18.25
CA ASP A 383 13.47 -11.08 -17.82
C ASP A 383 14.95 -11.50 -17.90
N SER A 384 15.53 -11.26 -19.07
CA SER A 384 16.94 -11.56 -19.35
C SER A 384 17.89 -10.74 -18.47
N ARG A 385 17.50 -9.52 -18.05
CA ARG A 385 18.32 -8.65 -17.20
C ARG A 385 18.35 -9.20 -15.78
N ALA A 386 17.20 -9.55 -15.22
CA ALA A 386 17.13 -10.18 -13.90
C ALA A 386 17.87 -11.53 -13.87
N ALA A 387 17.77 -12.33 -14.93
CA ALA A 387 18.51 -13.59 -15.03
C ALA A 387 20.04 -13.37 -15.04
N LEU A 388 20.54 -12.32 -15.70
CA LEU A 388 21.96 -11.94 -15.67
C LEU A 388 22.40 -11.52 -14.26
N VAL A 389 21.60 -10.69 -13.57
CA VAL A 389 21.88 -10.30 -12.18
C VAL A 389 21.97 -11.53 -11.28
N CYS A 390 21.06 -12.49 -11.44
CA CYS A 390 21.11 -13.75 -10.70
C CYS A 390 22.41 -14.53 -11.00
N ASN A 391 22.85 -14.62 -12.26
CA ASN A 391 24.11 -15.27 -12.60
C ASN A 391 25.32 -14.63 -11.91
N CYS A 392 25.39 -13.29 -11.88
CA CYS A 392 26.45 -12.57 -11.17
C CYS A 392 26.43 -12.90 -9.67
N LYS A 393 25.25 -12.89 -9.05
CA LYS A 393 25.09 -13.20 -7.62
C LYS A 393 25.44 -14.65 -7.28
N ILE A 394 25.07 -15.61 -8.14
CA ILE A 394 25.52 -17.02 -8.01
C ILE A 394 27.05 -17.10 -8.09
N GLY A 395 27.66 -16.42 -9.05
CA GLY A 395 29.12 -16.38 -9.20
C GLY A 395 29.83 -15.81 -7.97
N MET A 396 29.29 -14.71 -7.41
CA MET A 396 29.80 -14.11 -6.18
C MET A 396 29.69 -15.07 -4.99
N ALA A 397 28.52 -15.67 -4.75
CA ALA A 397 28.31 -16.61 -3.65
C ALA A 397 29.27 -17.81 -3.73
N ARG A 398 29.38 -18.43 -4.92
CA ARG A 398 30.32 -19.56 -5.14
C ARG A 398 31.78 -19.14 -5.03
N GLY A 399 32.12 -17.91 -5.40
CA GLY A 399 33.46 -17.35 -5.24
C GLY A 399 33.81 -17.18 -3.75
N ASN A 400 32.87 -16.64 -2.97
CA ASN A 400 33.02 -16.47 -1.53
C ASN A 400 33.18 -17.81 -0.80
N ALA A 401 32.36 -18.82 -1.15
CA ALA A 401 32.49 -20.18 -0.60
C ALA A 401 33.90 -20.74 -0.79
N LYS A 402 34.41 -20.70 -2.03
CA LYS A 402 35.77 -21.17 -2.34
C LYS A 402 36.86 -20.39 -1.62
N PHE A 403 36.64 -19.08 -1.43
CA PHE A 403 37.58 -18.24 -0.69
C PHE A 403 37.61 -18.63 0.79
N GLU A 404 36.45 -18.88 1.40
CA GLU A 404 36.34 -19.35 2.78
C GLU A 404 36.98 -20.73 2.98
N ASP A 405 36.76 -21.67 2.07
CA ASP A 405 37.44 -22.99 2.07
C ASP A 405 38.96 -22.84 2.00
N MET A 406 39.46 -21.95 1.13
CA MET A 406 40.89 -21.68 0.98
C MET A 406 41.48 -21.06 2.26
N VAL A 407 40.80 -20.09 2.86
CA VAL A 407 41.26 -19.46 4.11
C VAL A 407 41.29 -20.49 5.25
N SER A 408 40.28 -21.35 5.34
CA SER A 408 40.20 -22.39 6.37
C SER A 408 41.33 -23.41 6.22
N SER A 409 41.58 -23.90 5.00
CA SER A 409 42.70 -24.83 4.75
C SER A 409 44.08 -24.23 5.01
N LEU A 410 44.28 -22.94 4.72
CA LEU A 410 45.52 -22.23 5.05
C LEU A 410 45.70 -22.07 6.57
N ALA A 411 44.62 -21.77 7.30
CA ALA A 411 44.64 -21.67 8.75
C ALA A 411 45.02 -23.01 9.40
N GLU A 412 44.42 -24.12 8.95
CA GLU A 412 44.75 -25.47 9.42
C GLU A 412 46.22 -25.84 9.13
N GLY A 413 46.75 -25.46 7.97
CA GLY A 413 48.15 -25.69 7.62
C GLY A 413 49.14 -24.96 8.55
N LEU A 414 48.85 -23.71 8.90
CA LEU A 414 49.68 -22.92 9.82
C LEU A 414 49.64 -23.46 11.26
N GLU A 415 48.51 -23.98 11.71
CA GLU A 415 48.39 -24.62 13.04
C GLU A 415 49.21 -25.92 13.13
N GLN A 416 49.30 -26.67 12.02
CA GLN A 416 50.09 -27.90 11.96
C GLN A 416 51.60 -27.65 11.89
N GLU A 417 52.06 -26.56 11.27
CA GLU A 417 53.49 -26.19 11.24
C GLU A 417 53.99 -25.56 12.56
N GLY A 418 53.08 -25.06 13.41
CA GLY A 418 53.40 -24.44 14.69
C GLY A 418 53.42 -25.39 15.90
N SER A 419 53.00 -26.65 15.74
CA SER A 419 53.02 -27.71 16.77
C SER A 419 54.20 -28.67 16.57
#